data_AF-A0A978TNA0-F1
#
_entry.id   AF-A0A978TNA0-F1
#
_cell.length_a   1.000
_cell.length_b   1.000
_cell.length_c   1.000
_cell.angle_alpha   90.00
_cell.angle_beta   90.00
_cell.angle_gamma   90.00
#
_symmetry.space_group_name_H-M   'P 1'
#
loop_
_entity.id
_entity.type
_entity.pdbx_description
1 polymer ?
#
loop_
_entity_poly.entity_id
_entity_poly.type
_entity_poly.pdbx_seq_one_letter_code
_entity_poly.pdbx_strand_id
1 'polypeptide(L)'
;MRVSLSKNRNKLRLYWTFQGQRYFLYLELEDTPLNRTVAIARQAQIEGDLATGNFDPTLKKYKPTVQNPTIVEIWVKFTNFKAKQCDPQTIEKYSALSSHLQNYFGGSRLLSEATAAKFCEFLSSRMGAAGVRERLGLLKACWDWHGLPNPWLSVKLPRSRREPQKVPFTLEEVRSIIELARAKFPHYADFIEFRFRTGMRSSEAIGLLWRNVNFETSQIHISEAVVKGDRKRPKTGQ
;
A
#
# COMPACT_ATOMS: atom_id res chain seq x y z
N MET A 1 -39.00 17.41 24.11
CA MET A 1 -38.09 16.50 24.85
C MET A 1 -36.66 16.82 24.45
N ARG A 2 -35.69 16.72 25.37
CA ARG A 2 -34.30 17.13 25.12
C ARG A 2 -33.37 15.93 25.20
N VAL A 3 -32.54 15.75 24.17
CA VAL A 3 -31.46 14.75 24.18
C VAL A 3 -30.22 15.41 24.77
N SER A 4 -29.55 14.76 25.70
CA SER A 4 -28.40 15.34 26.41
C SER A 4 -27.10 14.63 26.06
N LEU A 5 -26.02 15.39 25.92
CA LEU A 5 -24.66 14.89 25.68
C LEU A 5 -23.90 14.78 27.01
N SER A 6 -23.28 13.62 27.25
CA SER A 6 -22.46 13.34 28.43
C SER A 6 -21.14 12.69 28.02
N LYS A 7 -20.11 12.90 28.83
CA LYS A 7 -18.86 12.14 28.78
C LYS A 7 -18.97 10.88 29.63
N ASN A 8 -18.45 9.75 29.17
CA ASN A 8 -18.29 8.51 29.95
C ASN A 8 -16.93 7.87 29.62
N ARG A 9 -16.02 7.76 30.61
CA ARG A 9 -14.68 7.14 30.47
C ARG A 9 -13.94 7.60 29.19
N ASN A 10 -13.92 8.91 28.92
CA ASN A 10 -13.38 9.58 27.72
C ASN A 10 -14.14 9.45 26.39
N LYS A 11 -15.29 8.77 26.36
CA LYS A 11 -16.14 8.67 25.17
C LYS A 11 -17.42 9.49 25.29
N LEU A 12 -17.94 9.94 24.15
CA LEU A 12 -19.20 10.69 24.07
C LEU A 12 -20.42 9.75 24.09
N ARG A 13 -21.43 10.11 24.88
CA ARG A 13 -22.71 9.40 25.03
C ARG A 13 -23.87 10.37 24.97
N LEU A 14 -24.91 10.03 24.20
CA LEU A 14 -26.21 10.69 24.24
C LEU A 14 -27.18 9.93 25.15
N TYR A 15 -28.01 10.65 25.90
CA TYR A 15 -29.03 10.05 26.75
C TYR A 15 -30.30 10.91 26.79
N TRP A 16 -31.45 10.26 26.89
CA TRP A 16 -32.77 10.92 26.93
C TRP A 16 -33.82 10.00 27.54
N THR A 17 -35.01 10.55 27.77
CA THR A 17 -36.19 9.79 28.20
C THR A 17 -37.31 10.03 27.18
N PHE A 18 -37.93 8.96 26.71
CA PHE A 18 -39.06 8.98 25.78
C PHE A 18 -40.08 7.94 26.24
N GLN A 19 -41.36 8.35 26.38
CA GLN A 19 -42.47 7.48 26.81
C GLN A 19 -42.18 6.69 28.10
N GLY A 20 -41.57 7.33 29.10
CA GLY A 20 -41.24 6.70 30.39
C GLY A 20 -40.00 5.79 30.36
N GLN A 21 -39.41 5.52 29.19
CA GLN A 21 -38.21 4.70 29.04
C GLN A 21 -36.96 5.57 28.85
N ARG A 22 -35.88 5.23 29.57
CA ARG A 22 -34.56 5.85 29.39
C ARG A 22 -33.78 5.17 28.27
N TYR A 23 -33.20 5.99 27.40
CA TYR A 23 -32.37 5.56 26.28
C TYR A 23 -30.94 6.08 26.44
N PHE A 24 -29.99 5.26 25.99
CA PHE A 24 -28.56 5.58 25.96
C PHE A 24 -27.98 5.21 24.60
N LEU A 25 -27.26 6.13 23.98
CA LEU A 25 -26.53 5.91 22.74
C LEU A 25 -25.05 6.24 22.94
N TYR A 26 -24.21 5.22 22.87
CA TYR A 26 -22.76 5.35 22.93
C TYR A 26 -22.23 5.60 21.53
N LEU A 27 -21.51 6.70 21.34
CA LEU A 27 -21.01 7.10 20.02
C LEU A 27 -19.64 6.49 19.69
N GLU A 28 -18.97 5.88 20.68
CA GLU A 28 -17.59 5.37 20.58
C GLU A 28 -16.55 6.43 20.12
N LEU A 29 -16.91 7.71 20.17
CA LEU A 29 -16.05 8.84 19.82
C LEU A 29 -15.36 9.40 21.06
N GLU A 30 -14.06 9.69 20.96
CA GLU A 30 -13.33 10.43 21.99
C GLU A 30 -13.87 11.86 22.13
N ASP A 31 -13.75 12.44 23.32
CA ASP A 31 -14.17 13.81 23.63
C ASP A 31 -13.24 14.87 23.02
N THR A 32 -13.36 15.10 21.70
CA THR A 32 -12.65 16.14 20.94
C THR A 32 -13.65 17.17 20.36
N PRO A 33 -13.21 18.42 20.05
CA PRO A 33 -14.11 19.43 19.47
C PRO A 33 -14.82 18.96 18.19
N LEU A 34 -14.10 18.27 17.29
CA LEU A 34 -14.67 17.71 16.06
C LEU A 34 -15.73 16.64 16.36
N ASN A 35 -15.42 15.71 17.28
CA ASN A 35 -16.34 14.64 17.66
C ASN A 35 -17.57 15.16 18.39
N ARG A 36 -17.46 16.27 19.15
CA ARG A 36 -18.61 16.96 19.75
C ARG A 36 -19.55 17.51 18.68
N THR A 37 -19.03 18.08 17.58
CA THR A 37 -19.86 18.53 16.45
C THR A 37 -20.67 17.37 15.86
N VAL A 38 -20.03 16.20 15.66
CA VAL A 38 -20.71 14.99 15.18
C VAL A 38 -21.77 14.51 16.19
N ALA A 39 -21.47 14.57 17.48
CA ALA A 39 -22.42 14.20 18.54
C ALA A 39 -23.63 15.15 18.60
N ILE A 40 -23.42 16.46 18.41
CA ILE A 40 -24.49 17.48 18.35
C ILE A 40 -25.37 17.26 17.12
N ALA A 41 -24.79 16.99 15.95
CA ALA A 41 -25.57 16.65 14.76
C ALA A 41 -26.46 15.41 15.00
N ARG A 42 -25.93 14.40 15.70
CA ARG A 42 -26.69 13.19 16.05
C ARG A 42 -27.78 13.46 17.10
N GLN A 43 -27.49 14.34 18.06
CA GLN A 43 -28.47 14.82 19.03
C GLN A 43 -29.67 15.48 18.31
N ALA A 44 -29.40 16.42 17.40
CA ALA A 44 -30.44 17.10 16.62
C ALA A 44 -31.27 16.12 15.77
N GLN A 45 -30.64 15.10 15.19
CA GLN A 45 -31.36 14.05 14.45
C GLN A 45 -32.35 13.29 15.33
N ILE A 46 -31.94 12.88 16.54
CA ILE A 46 -32.81 12.16 17.48
C ILE A 46 -33.94 13.08 17.95
N GLU A 47 -33.64 14.35 18.26
CA GLU A 47 -34.67 15.33 18.65
C GLU A 47 -35.70 15.57 17.54
N GLY A 48 -35.27 15.67 16.28
CA GLY A 48 -36.17 15.80 15.13
C GLY A 48 -37.04 14.56 14.90
N ASP A 49 -36.48 13.36 15.04
CA ASP A 49 -37.26 12.12 14.90
C ASP A 49 -38.26 11.91 16.04
N LEU A 50 -37.90 12.32 17.26
CA LEU A 50 -38.82 12.33 18.40
C LEU A 50 -39.98 13.32 18.18
N ALA A 51 -39.71 14.48 17.58
CA ALA A 51 -40.73 15.49 17.29
C ALA A 51 -41.67 15.08 16.14
N THR A 52 -41.17 14.32 15.16
CA THR A 52 -41.92 13.91 13.96
C THR A 52 -42.58 12.53 14.08
N GLY A 53 -42.40 11.84 15.21
CA GLY A 53 -42.93 10.49 15.42
C GLY A 53 -42.16 9.37 14.68
N ASN A 54 -41.01 9.69 14.07
CA ASN A 54 -40.16 8.76 13.31
C ASN A 54 -39.00 8.17 14.15
N PHE A 55 -39.14 8.20 15.47
CA PHE A 55 -38.14 7.68 16.38
C PHE A 55 -38.01 6.15 16.25
N ASP A 56 -36.78 5.66 16.05
CA ASP A 56 -36.44 4.23 16.05
C ASP A 56 -36.02 3.78 17.47
N PRO A 57 -36.88 3.06 18.22
CA PRO A 57 -36.55 2.60 19.57
C PRO A 57 -35.41 1.58 19.62
N THR A 58 -35.08 0.93 18.49
CA THR A 58 -33.97 -0.03 18.40
C THR A 58 -32.61 0.65 18.36
N LEU A 59 -32.60 1.97 18.18
CA LEU A 59 -31.43 2.83 18.00
C LEU A 59 -30.54 2.49 16.80
N LYS A 60 -30.93 1.53 15.94
CA LYS A 60 -30.12 1.11 14.78
C LYS A 60 -29.93 2.28 13.81
N LYS A 61 -30.95 3.12 13.63
CA LYS A 61 -30.89 4.37 12.84
C LYS A 61 -29.84 5.37 13.36
N TYR A 62 -29.58 5.38 14.67
CA TYR A 62 -28.77 6.40 15.35
C TYR A 62 -27.39 5.92 15.78
N LYS A 63 -27.11 4.62 15.82
CA LYS A 63 -25.75 4.13 16.04
C LYS A 63 -24.83 4.69 14.94
N PRO A 64 -23.63 5.20 15.26
CA PRO A 64 -22.75 5.72 14.25
C PRO A 64 -22.50 4.64 13.20
N THR A 65 -23.06 4.82 12.01
CA THR A 65 -22.67 4.06 10.81
C THR A 65 -21.38 4.66 10.25
N VAL A 66 -20.46 5.08 11.12
CA VAL A 66 -19.06 5.20 10.70
C VAL A 66 -18.58 3.76 10.70
N GLN A 67 -18.89 3.02 9.64
CA GLN A 67 -18.16 1.80 9.36
C GLN A 67 -16.72 2.26 9.18
N ASN A 68 -15.91 2.15 10.24
CA ASN A 68 -14.47 2.26 10.08
C ASN A 68 -14.12 1.34 8.91
N PRO A 69 -13.44 1.88 7.88
CA PRO A 69 -13.15 1.09 6.71
C PRO A 69 -12.40 -0.16 7.13
N THR A 70 -12.70 -1.28 6.49
CA THR A 70 -11.94 -2.51 6.74
C THR A 70 -10.46 -2.26 6.42
N ILE A 71 -9.57 -3.08 7.01
CA ILE A 71 -8.13 -3.01 6.72
C ILE A 71 -7.87 -3.11 5.21
N VAL A 72 -8.64 -3.95 4.52
CA VAL A 72 -8.57 -4.09 3.07
C VAL A 72 -9.10 -2.84 2.35
N GLU A 73 -10.21 -2.25 2.80
CA GLU A 73 -10.72 -1.00 2.19
C GLU A 73 -9.72 0.16 2.33
N ILE A 74 -9.05 0.29 3.47
CA ILE A 74 -7.99 1.29 3.68
C ILE A 74 -6.88 1.07 2.66
N TRP A 75 -6.43 -0.18 2.51
CA TRP A 75 -5.41 -0.55 1.54
C TRP A 75 -5.82 -0.25 0.11
N VAL A 76 -7.04 -0.61 -0.30
CA VAL A 76 -7.56 -0.35 -1.66
C VAL A 76 -7.62 1.15 -1.95
N LYS A 77 -8.04 1.98 -0.99
CA LYS A 77 -8.03 3.44 -1.14
C LYS A 77 -6.60 3.96 -1.35
N PHE A 78 -5.64 3.45 -0.58
CA PHE A 78 -4.24 3.81 -0.72
C PHE A 78 -3.64 3.37 -2.06
N THR A 79 -3.93 2.15 -2.53
CA THR A 79 -3.46 1.68 -3.83
C THR A 79 -4.03 2.51 -4.98
N ASN A 80 -5.31 2.89 -4.90
CA ASN A 80 -5.95 3.76 -5.90
C ASN A 80 -5.34 5.17 -5.91
N PHE A 81 -4.98 5.69 -4.73
CA PHE A 81 -4.24 6.96 -4.63
C PHE A 81 -2.85 6.85 -5.26
N LYS A 82 -2.08 5.80 -4.96
CA LYS A 82 -0.75 5.58 -5.53
C LYS A 82 -0.78 5.30 -7.03
N ALA A 83 -1.83 4.65 -7.54
CA ALA A 83 -1.99 4.37 -8.96
C ALA A 83 -2.05 5.63 -9.84
N LYS A 84 -2.45 6.77 -9.26
CA LYS A 84 -2.45 8.07 -9.96
C LYS A 84 -1.05 8.70 -10.06
N GLN A 85 -0.08 8.22 -9.27
CA GLN A 85 1.24 8.85 -9.10
C GLN A 85 2.40 7.94 -9.53
N CYS A 86 2.16 6.65 -9.68
CA CYS A 86 3.20 5.66 -9.94
C CYS A 86 2.98 4.94 -11.26
N ASP A 87 4.06 4.49 -11.89
CA ASP A 87 3.98 3.65 -13.09
C ASP A 87 3.15 2.38 -12.80
N PRO A 88 2.30 1.92 -13.74
CA PRO A 88 1.45 0.73 -13.55
C PRO A 88 2.19 -0.51 -13.07
N GLN A 89 3.44 -0.72 -13.51
CA GLN A 89 4.26 -1.85 -13.09
C GLN A 89 4.68 -1.76 -11.63
N THR A 90 4.81 -0.54 -11.09
CA THR A 90 5.06 -0.33 -9.66
C THR A 90 3.83 -0.74 -8.85
N ILE A 91 2.63 -0.43 -9.34
CA ILE A 91 1.35 -0.78 -8.71
C ILE A 91 1.08 -2.28 -8.78
N GLU A 92 1.52 -2.96 -9.83
CA GLU A 92 1.40 -4.42 -9.93
C GLU A 92 2.00 -5.13 -8.70
N LYS A 93 3.09 -4.61 -8.12
CA LYS A 93 3.67 -5.15 -6.87
C LYS A 93 2.74 -5.08 -5.66
N TYR A 94 1.82 -4.11 -5.64
CA TYR A 94 0.88 -3.90 -4.55
C TYR A 94 -0.22 -4.97 -4.58
N SER A 95 -0.54 -5.53 -5.75
CA SER A 95 -1.57 -6.57 -5.91
C SER A 95 -1.31 -7.81 -5.06
N ALA A 96 -0.04 -8.26 -4.98
CA ALA A 96 0.32 -9.40 -4.15
C ALA A 96 0.04 -9.16 -2.66
N LEU A 97 0.29 -7.94 -2.18
CA LEU A 97 -0.03 -7.56 -0.81
C LEU A 97 -1.55 -7.45 -0.61
N SER A 98 -2.32 -6.98 -1.60
CA SER A 98 -3.79 -7.00 -1.56
C SER A 98 -4.33 -8.40 -1.30
N SER A 99 -3.83 -9.41 -2.02
CA SER A 99 -4.26 -10.81 -1.83
C SER A 99 -3.92 -11.33 -0.43
N HIS A 100 -2.74 -11.00 0.11
CA HIS A 100 -2.38 -11.39 1.48
C HIS A 100 -3.27 -10.72 2.53
N LEU A 101 -3.58 -9.43 2.37
CA LEU A 101 -4.47 -8.71 3.26
C LEU A 101 -5.89 -9.26 3.20
N GLN A 102 -6.41 -9.54 2.00
CA GLN A 102 -7.73 -10.13 1.82
C GLN A 102 -7.83 -11.50 2.49
N ASN A 103 -6.84 -12.37 2.26
CA ASN A 103 -6.85 -13.73 2.82
C ASN A 103 -6.69 -13.78 4.33
N TYR A 104 -6.00 -12.80 4.93
CA TYR A 104 -5.73 -12.78 6.37
C TYR A 104 -6.77 -11.97 7.16
N PHE A 105 -7.07 -10.74 6.71
CA PHE A 105 -7.95 -9.83 7.42
C PHE A 105 -9.39 -9.87 6.92
N GLY A 106 -9.63 -10.14 5.63
CA GLY A 106 -10.96 -10.14 5.02
C GLY A 106 -11.76 -8.88 5.40
N GLY A 107 -12.92 -9.08 6.04
CA GLY A 107 -13.79 -8.00 6.51
C GLY A 107 -13.41 -7.39 7.88
N SER A 108 -12.22 -7.69 8.41
CA SER A 108 -11.79 -7.19 9.72
C SER A 108 -11.53 -5.68 9.68
N ARG A 109 -12.00 -5.01 10.73
CA ARG A 109 -11.80 -3.58 11.00
C ARG A 109 -10.85 -3.33 12.17
N LEU A 110 -10.48 -4.39 12.90
CA LEU A 110 -9.70 -4.29 14.12
C LEU A 110 -8.24 -4.61 13.80
N LEU A 111 -7.40 -3.58 13.87
CA LEU A 111 -5.96 -3.71 13.78
C LEU A 111 -5.33 -3.25 15.09
N SER A 112 -4.68 -4.17 15.78
CA SER A 112 -3.87 -3.90 16.98
C SER A 112 -2.41 -4.21 16.69
N GLU A 113 -1.49 -3.75 17.54
CA GLU A 113 -0.08 -4.09 17.44
C GLU A 113 0.16 -5.61 17.48
N ALA A 114 -0.60 -6.34 18.31
CA ALA A 114 -0.55 -7.79 18.37
C ALA A 114 -1.00 -8.44 17.06
N THR A 115 -2.06 -7.93 16.45
CA THR A 115 -2.55 -8.44 15.16
C THR A 115 -1.57 -8.10 14.02
N ALA A 116 -0.94 -6.93 14.06
CA ALA A 116 0.08 -6.51 13.11
C ALA A 116 1.33 -7.41 13.18
N ALA A 117 1.77 -7.76 14.40
CA ALA A 117 2.87 -8.70 14.62
C ALA A 117 2.55 -10.11 14.06
N LYS A 118 1.36 -10.64 14.35
CA LYS A 118 0.91 -11.93 13.79
C LYS A 118 0.83 -11.92 12.27
N PHE A 119 0.44 -10.80 11.66
CA PHE A 119 0.45 -10.67 10.20
C PHE A 119 1.88 -10.66 9.64
N CYS A 120 2.85 -10.05 10.33
CA CYS A 120 4.27 -10.12 9.95
C CYS A 120 4.81 -11.55 9.99
N GLU A 121 4.44 -12.34 11.01
CA GLU A 121 4.77 -13.77 11.09
C GLU A 121 4.14 -14.55 9.93
N PHE A 122 2.88 -14.27 9.61
CA PHE A 122 2.19 -14.85 8.45
C PHE A 122 2.87 -14.53 7.11
N LEU A 123 3.38 -13.31 6.92
CA LEU A 123 4.17 -12.98 5.74
C LEU A 123 5.51 -13.72 5.74
N SER A 124 6.16 -13.79 6.90
CA SER A 124 7.48 -14.42 7.04
C SER A 124 7.46 -15.93 6.76
N SER A 125 6.33 -16.62 6.96
CA SER A 125 6.19 -18.03 6.58
C SER A 125 6.00 -18.27 5.07
N ARG A 126 5.72 -17.22 4.30
CA ARG A 126 5.41 -17.31 2.85
C ARG A 126 6.46 -16.70 1.95
N MET A 127 7.33 -15.83 2.47
CA MET A 127 8.31 -15.10 1.67
C MET A 127 9.57 -14.74 2.46
N GLY A 128 10.65 -14.45 1.73
CA GLY A 128 11.91 -14.03 2.33
C GLY A 128 11.83 -12.67 3.04
N ALA A 129 12.76 -12.45 3.99
CA ALA A 129 12.80 -11.28 4.85
C ALA A 129 12.81 -9.93 4.10
N ALA A 130 13.47 -9.86 2.94
CA ALA A 130 13.48 -8.66 2.09
C ALA A 130 12.07 -8.32 1.58
N GLY A 131 11.33 -9.34 1.13
CA GLY A 131 9.96 -9.18 0.66
C GLY A 131 9.03 -8.73 1.79
N VAL A 132 9.14 -9.34 2.98
CA VAL A 132 8.35 -8.94 4.17
C VAL A 132 8.61 -7.48 4.51
N ARG A 133 9.88 -7.05 4.52
CA ARG A 133 10.25 -5.66 4.81
C ARG A 133 9.66 -4.66 3.83
N GLU A 134 9.74 -4.95 2.53
CA GLU A 134 9.12 -4.10 1.49
C GLU A 134 7.62 -3.92 1.76
N ARG A 135 6.92 -5.02 2.05
CA ARG A 135 5.46 -5.01 2.30
C ARG A 135 5.07 -4.31 3.58
N LEU A 136 5.83 -4.50 4.66
CA LEU A 136 5.63 -3.73 5.90
C LEU A 136 5.91 -2.25 5.71
N GLY A 137 6.88 -1.89 4.87
CA GLY A 137 7.13 -0.49 4.48
C GLY A 137 5.91 0.14 3.79
N LEU A 138 5.27 -0.61 2.89
CA LEU A 138 4.04 -0.16 2.23
C LEU A 138 2.87 0.00 3.21
N LEU A 139 2.71 -0.93 4.16
CA LEU A 139 1.67 -0.85 5.19
C LEU A 139 1.86 0.34 6.13
N LYS A 140 3.11 0.60 6.54
CA LYS A 140 3.45 1.80 7.32
C LYS A 140 3.04 3.06 6.57
N ALA A 141 3.46 3.20 5.33
CA ALA A 141 3.12 4.35 4.48
C ALA A 141 1.60 4.49 4.23
N CYS A 142 0.89 3.37 4.12
CA CYS A 142 -0.57 3.35 3.97
C CYS A 142 -1.28 3.93 5.20
N TRP A 143 -0.86 3.52 6.39
CA TRP A 143 -1.44 4.02 7.64
C TRP A 143 -1.08 5.48 7.92
N ASP A 144 0.17 5.87 7.64
CA ASP A 144 0.60 7.26 7.75
C ASP A 144 -0.21 8.17 6.79
N TRP A 145 -0.45 7.71 5.56
CA TRP A 145 -1.29 8.42 4.58
C TRP A 145 -2.77 8.52 5.03
N HIS A 146 -3.32 7.46 5.62
CA HIS A 146 -4.71 7.46 6.06
C HIS A 146 -4.93 8.32 7.33
N GLY A 147 -3.88 8.59 8.11
CA GLY A 147 -3.95 9.41 9.32
C GLY A 147 -4.54 8.71 10.55
N LEU A 148 -4.64 7.37 10.53
CA LEU A 148 -4.98 6.58 11.72
C LEU A 148 -3.71 6.25 12.53
N PRO A 149 -3.83 5.95 13.84
CA PRO A 149 -2.72 5.40 14.61
C PRO A 149 -2.10 4.19 13.90
N ASN A 150 -0.78 4.17 13.76
CA ASN A 150 -0.06 3.22 12.92
C ASN A 150 0.54 2.04 13.73
N PRO A 151 -0.18 0.91 13.86
CA PRO A 151 0.29 -0.27 14.61
C PRO A 151 1.42 -1.02 13.89
N TRP A 152 1.73 -0.69 12.63
CA TRP A 152 2.83 -1.31 11.89
C TRP A 152 4.19 -0.79 12.34
N LEU A 153 4.25 0.36 13.02
CA LEU A 153 5.50 0.96 13.49
C LEU A 153 6.20 0.12 14.56
N SER A 154 5.44 -0.52 15.46
CA SER A 154 5.98 -1.36 16.54
C SER A 154 6.35 -2.78 16.09
N VAL A 155 6.01 -3.17 14.86
CA VAL A 155 6.33 -4.50 14.32
C VAL A 155 7.82 -4.64 14.06
N LYS A 156 8.44 -5.62 14.72
CA LYS A 156 9.85 -5.99 14.52
C LYS A 156 10.05 -6.58 13.13
N LEU A 157 10.94 -5.96 12.35
CA LEU A 157 11.26 -6.42 11.00
C LEU A 157 12.11 -7.70 11.05
N PRO A 158 11.88 -8.66 10.14
CA PRO A 158 12.72 -9.85 10.06
C PRO A 158 14.15 -9.49 9.65
N ARG A 159 15.12 -10.16 10.28
CA ARG A 159 16.54 -10.05 9.91
C ARG A 159 16.72 -10.59 8.50
N SER A 160 17.28 -9.77 7.61
CA SER A 160 17.73 -10.23 6.30
C SER A 160 19.00 -10.98 6.53
N ARG A 161 19.10 -12.16 5.92
CA ARG A 161 20.41 -12.67 5.55
C ARG A 161 21.07 -11.62 4.65
N ARG A 162 22.31 -11.23 4.93
CA ARG A 162 23.07 -10.36 4.02
C ARG A 162 23.02 -11.02 2.65
N GLU A 163 22.54 -10.30 1.64
CA GLU A 163 22.63 -10.80 0.27
C GLU A 163 24.10 -11.05 -0.02
N PRO A 164 24.45 -12.18 -0.66
CA PRO A 164 25.82 -12.40 -1.09
C PRO A 164 26.24 -11.23 -1.97
N GLN A 165 27.43 -10.70 -1.71
CA GLN A 165 27.98 -9.62 -2.51
C GLN A 165 28.01 -10.09 -3.97
N LYS A 166 27.43 -9.28 -4.86
CA LYS A 166 27.50 -9.56 -6.30
C LYS A 166 28.96 -9.39 -6.72
N VAL A 167 29.63 -10.48 -7.00
CA VAL A 167 31.00 -10.48 -7.52
C VAL A 167 30.94 -10.17 -9.02
N PRO A 168 31.58 -9.09 -9.50
CA PRO A 168 31.67 -8.81 -10.93
C PRO A 168 32.48 -9.90 -11.63
N PHE A 169 32.13 -10.19 -12.89
CA PHE A 169 32.94 -11.07 -13.72
C PHE A 169 34.31 -10.46 -14.01
N THR A 170 35.32 -11.31 -14.04
CA THR A 170 36.66 -10.98 -14.53
C THR A 170 36.65 -10.85 -16.05
N LEU A 171 37.68 -10.21 -16.61
CA LEU A 171 37.82 -10.07 -18.06
C LEU A 171 37.94 -11.42 -18.77
N GLU A 172 38.57 -12.41 -18.14
CA GLU A 172 38.68 -13.78 -18.67
C GLU A 172 37.32 -14.46 -18.73
N GLU A 173 36.54 -14.38 -17.65
CA GLU A 173 35.17 -14.92 -17.62
C GLU A 173 34.27 -14.25 -18.66
N VAL A 174 34.37 -12.92 -18.83
CA VAL A 174 33.61 -12.19 -19.86
C VAL A 174 33.96 -12.72 -21.26
N ARG A 175 35.25 -12.92 -21.56
CA ARG A 175 35.68 -13.49 -22.84
C ARG A 175 35.12 -14.90 -23.05
N SER A 176 35.25 -15.78 -22.06
CA SER A 176 34.71 -17.15 -22.14
C SER A 176 33.19 -17.18 -22.30
N ILE A 177 32.45 -16.28 -21.64
CA ILE A 177 31.00 -16.15 -21.80
C ILE A 177 30.65 -15.75 -23.24
N ILE A 178 31.37 -14.80 -23.83
CA ILE A 178 31.12 -14.35 -25.21
C ILE A 178 31.44 -15.46 -26.21
N GLU A 179 32.56 -16.18 -26.05
CA GLU A 179 32.93 -17.31 -26.91
C GLU A 179 31.88 -18.44 -26.84
N LEU A 180 31.44 -18.78 -25.64
CA LEU A 180 30.38 -19.76 -25.44
C LEU A 180 29.06 -19.31 -26.06
N ALA A 181 28.72 -18.01 -25.94
CA ALA A 181 27.53 -17.44 -26.56
C ALA A 181 27.62 -17.51 -28.09
N ARG A 182 28.78 -17.23 -28.70
CA ARG A 182 28.97 -17.39 -30.16
C ARG A 182 28.80 -18.84 -30.61
N ALA A 183 29.29 -19.80 -29.83
CA ALA A 183 29.20 -21.22 -30.16
C ALA A 183 27.80 -21.81 -30.00
N LYS A 184 27.07 -21.45 -28.92
CA LYS A 184 25.79 -22.09 -28.56
C LYS A 184 24.55 -21.23 -28.80
N PHE A 185 24.71 -19.90 -28.79
CA PHE A 185 23.62 -18.92 -28.88
C PHE A 185 23.98 -17.77 -29.84
N PRO A 186 24.35 -18.07 -31.10
CA PRO A 186 24.93 -17.07 -32.00
C PRO A 186 24.03 -15.84 -32.20
N HIS A 187 22.71 -16.02 -32.19
CA HIS A 187 21.73 -14.94 -32.31
C HIS A 187 21.75 -13.92 -31.14
N TYR A 188 22.28 -14.30 -29.97
CA TYR A 188 22.38 -13.42 -28.79
C TYR A 188 23.81 -12.95 -28.53
N ALA A 189 24.81 -13.50 -29.22
CA ALA A 189 26.21 -13.28 -28.89
C ALA A 189 26.60 -11.80 -28.98
N ASP A 190 26.22 -11.12 -30.08
CA ASP A 190 26.52 -9.70 -30.27
C ASP A 190 25.79 -8.82 -29.25
N PHE A 191 24.57 -9.20 -28.86
CA PHE A 191 23.82 -8.50 -27.80
C PHE A 191 24.47 -8.65 -26.42
N ILE A 192 24.95 -9.85 -26.09
CA ILE A 192 25.66 -10.13 -24.83
C ILE A 192 26.98 -9.35 -24.78
N GLU A 193 27.77 -9.41 -25.85
CA GLU A 193 29.03 -8.65 -25.96
C GLU A 193 28.79 -7.14 -25.86
N PHE A 194 27.78 -6.62 -26.58
CA PHE A 194 27.40 -5.22 -26.54
C PHE A 194 27.09 -4.77 -25.10
N ARG A 195 26.37 -5.57 -24.31
CA ARG A 195 26.05 -5.25 -22.91
C ARG A 195 27.25 -5.26 -21.99
N PHE A 196 28.21 -6.17 -22.18
CA PHE A 196 29.46 -6.14 -21.41
C PHE A 196 30.30 -4.91 -21.72
N ARG A 197 30.32 -4.47 -23.00
CA ARG A 197 31.09 -3.30 -23.42
C ARG A 197 30.47 -1.96 -23.01
N THR A 198 29.14 -1.86 -23.03
CA THR A 198 28.43 -0.60 -22.76
C THR A 198 27.90 -0.45 -21.33
N GLY A 199 27.73 -1.56 -20.60
CA GLY A 199 27.14 -1.54 -19.26
C GLY A 199 25.66 -1.17 -19.21
N MET A 200 24.97 -1.15 -20.37
CA MET A 200 23.56 -0.77 -20.46
C MET A 200 22.63 -1.72 -19.68
N ARG A 201 21.58 -1.17 -19.08
CA ARG A 201 20.52 -2.00 -18.49
C ARG A 201 19.83 -2.79 -19.59
N SER A 202 19.37 -4.01 -19.29
CA SER A 202 18.76 -4.88 -20.30
C SER A 202 17.62 -4.21 -21.06
N SER A 203 16.75 -3.45 -20.36
CA SER A 203 15.63 -2.75 -20.99
C SER A 203 16.07 -1.62 -21.93
N GLU A 204 17.18 -0.94 -21.63
CA GLU A 204 17.77 0.12 -22.46
C GLU A 204 18.41 -0.50 -23.71
N ALA A 205 19.17 -1.58 -23.55
CA ALA A 205 19.80 -2.29 -24.67
C ALA A 205 18.77 -2.89 -25.64
N ILE A 206 17.69 -3.48 -25.12
CA ILE A 206 16.57 -3.99 -25.94
C ILE A 206 15.80 -2.85 -26.62
N GLY A 207 15.69 -1.70 -25.95
CA GLY A 207 14.98 -0.54 -26.46
C GLY A 207 15.75 0.29 -27.49
N LEU A 208 17.05 0.03 -27.68
CA LEU A 208 17.91 0.80 -28.57
C LEU A 208 17.41 0.74 -30.02
N LEU A 209 17.43 1.89 -30.69
CA LEU A 209 17.03 2.05 -32.09
C LEU A 209 18.18 2.65 -32.88
N TRP A 210 18.32 2.28 -34.16
CA TRP A 210 19.39 2.78 -35.03
C TRP A 210 19.45 4.30 -35.12
N ARG A 211 18.29 4.99 -35.06
CA ARG A 211 18.23 6.47 -35.03
C ARG A 211 18.95 7.12 -33.84
N ASN A 212 19.19 6.35 -32.77
CA ASN A 212 19.85 6.81 -31.56
C ASN A 212 21.35 6.44 -31.55
N VAL A 213 21.86 5.85 -32.65
CA VAL A 213 23.27 5.50 -32.81
C VAL A 213 23.87 6.45 -33.83
N ASN A 214 24.82 7.27 -33.39
CA ASN A 214 25.59 8.12 -34.27
C ASN A 214 26.95 7.45 -34.53
N PHE A 215 27.09 6.89 -35.73
CA PHE A 215 28.32 6.19 -36.13
C PHE A 215 29.49 7.13 -36.43
N GLU A 216 29.23 8.38 -36.84
CA GLU A 216 30.27 9.37 -37.11
C GLU A 216 31.00 9.78 -35.82
N THR A 217 30.24 9.94 -34.74
CA THR A 217 30.76 10.33 -33.42
C THR A 217 30.98 9.14 -32.48
N SER A 218 30.63 7.92 -32.90
CA SER A 218 30.64 6.71 -32.06
C SER A 218 29.87 6.87 -30.75
N GLN A 219 28.72 7.55 -30.79
CA GLN A 219 27.89 7.84 -29.63
C GLN A 219 26.55 7.09 -29.69
N ILE A 220 26.06 6.67 -28.52
CA ILE A 220 24.75 6.06 -28.35
C ILE A 220 23.94 6.92 -27.39
N HIS A 221 22.78 7.40 -27.84
CA HIS A 221 21.87 8.19 -27.03
C HIS A 221 20.77 7.30 -26.42
N ILE A 222 20.74 7.18 -25.09
CA ILE A 222 19.82 6.29 -24.38
C ILE A 222 18.54 7.05 -24.00
N SER A 223 17.58 7.10 -24.90
CA SER A 223 16.30 7.83 -24.71
C SER A 223 15.10 6.93 -24.39
N GLU A 224 15.21 5.62 -24.61
CA GLU A 224 14.11 4.66 -24.50
C GLU A 224 14.52 3.38 -23.76
N ALA A 225 13.55 2.74 -23.12
CA ALA A 225 13.66 1.42 -22.52
C ALA A 225 12.41 0.60 -22.84
N VAL A 226 12.58 -0.69 -23.15
CA VAL A 226 11.47 -1.62 -23.37
C VAL A 226 11.27 -2.47 -22.11
N VAL A 227 10.05 -2.45 -21.55
CA VAL A 227 9.69 -3.24 -20.37
C VAL A 227 8.34 -3.91 -20.60
N LYS A 228 8.28 -5.25 -20.51
CA LYS A 228 7.08 -6.06 -20.80
C LYS A 228 6.44 -5.78 -22.18
N GLY A 229 7.25 -5.39 -23.17
CA GLY A 229 6.79 -5.07 -24.53
C GLY A 229 6.49 -3.58 -24.76
N ASP A 230 6.35 -2.78 -23.70
CA ASP A 230 6.07 -1.35 -23.83
C ASP A 230 7.35 -0.52 -23.87
N ARG A 231 7.42 0.43 -24.82
CA ARG A 231 8.48 1.45 -24.87
C ARG A 231 8.18 2.58 -23.90
N LYS A 232 9.14 2.90 -23.03
CA LYS A 232 9.04 3.94 -22.00
C LYS A 232 10.33 4.75 -21.93
N ARG A 233 10.30 5.92 -21.30
CA ARG A 233 11.53 6.67 -20.98
C ARG A 233 12.33 5.93 -19.89
N PRO A 234 13.67 5.90 -19.98
CA PRO A 234 14.51 5.28 -18.97
C PRO A 234 14.42 6.03 -17.64
N LYS A 235 14.63 5.32 -16.53
CA LYS A 235 14.54 5.89 -15.17
C LYS A 235 15.61 6.94 -14.86
N THR A 236 16.73 6.94 -15.59
CA THR A 236 17.87 7.85 -15.40
C THR A 236 17.91 8.97 -16.44
N GLY A 237 16.76 9.40 -16.96
CA GLY A 237 16.65 10.36 -18.05
C GLY A 237 17.49 11.64 -17.87
N GLN A 238 18.63 11.66 -18.55
CA GLN A 238 19.26 12.81 -19.19
C GLN A 238 19.44 12.45 -20.65
#